data_AF-A0A354IT96-F1
#
_entry.id   AF-A0A354IT96-F1
#
_cell.length_a   1.000
_cell.length_b   1.000
_cell.length_c   1.000
_cell.angle_alpha   90.00
_cell.angle_beta   90.00
_cell.angle_gamma   90.00
#
_symmetry.space_group_name_H-M   'P 1'
#
loop_
_entity.id
_entity.type
_entity.pdbx_description
1 polymer ?
#
loop_
_entity_poly.entity_id
_entity_poly.type
_entity_poly.pdbx_seq_one_letter_code
_entity_poly.pdbx_strand_id
1 'polypeptide(L)'
;MDFSKLKLYSGSRAFWFLFGMILGVSGLFLGLQRGLVGESLVGFGLIVLGIQGLLRPVVLSRAGKISKEEMSRDVSIGSDALHGGLSLLMAGALVVGFVLKYLVKM
;
A
#
# COMPACT_ATOMS: atom_id res chain seq x y z
N MET A 1 19.66 -8.61 -16.27
CA MET A 1 18.40 -8.28 -15.57
C MET A 1 17.26 -8.60 -16.51
N ASP A 2 16.46 -9.61 -16.20
CA ASP A 2 15.40 -10.09 -17.08
C ASP A 2 14.12 -9.26 -16.85
N PHE A 3 13.88 -8.27 -17.72
CA PHE A 3 12.74 -7.34 -17.64
C PHE A 3 11.38 -8.01 -17.91
N SER A 4 11.37 -9.30 -18.24
CA SER A 4 10.19 -10.09 -18.55
C SER A 4 9.24 -10.26 -17.35
N LYS A 5 9.79 -10.36 -16.12
CA LYS A 5 8.98 -10.48 -14.87
C LYS A 5 8.28 -9.18 -14.45
N LEU A 6 8.85 -8.02 -14.79
CA LEU A 6 8.21 -6.72 -14.54
C LEU A 6 6.97 -6.53 -15.41
N LYS A 7 7.00 -7.01 -16.65
CA LYS A 7 5.92 -6.86 -17.64
C LYS A 7 4.65 -7.62 -17.27
N LEU A 8 4.76 -8.76 -16.58
CA LEU A 8 3.62 -9.67 -16.37
C LEU A 8 2.53 -9.10 -15.45
N TYR A 9 2.86 -8.15 -14.57
CA TYR A 9 1.87 -7.46 -13.71
C TYR A 9 2.21 -5.97 -13.47
N SER A 10 3.00 -5.36 -14.37
CA SER A 10 3.45 -3.95 -14.28
C SER A 10 2.27 -2.99 -14.10
N GLY A 11 1.15 -3.22 -14.79
CA GLY A 11 -0.03 -2.37 -14.73
C GLY A 11 -0.68 -2.33 -13.34
N SER A 12 -0.84 -3.49 -12.69
CA SER A 12 -1.42 -3.56 -11.33
C SER A 12 -0.50 -2.90 -10.30
N ARG A 13 0.82 -3.12 -10.42
CA ARG A 13 1.81 -2.47 -9.55
C ARG A 13 1.78 -0.95 -9.70
N ALA A 14 1.86 -0.46 -10.93
CA ALA A 14 1.81 0.95 -11.23
C ALA A 14 0.48 1.57 -10.77
N PHE A 15 -0.64 0.87 -10.97
CA PHE A 15 -1.94 1.30 -10.47
C PHE A 15 -1.94 1.46 -8.95
N TRP A 16 -1.57 0.42 -8.19
CA TRP A 16 -1.59 0.51 -6.73
C TRP A 16 -0.60 1.52 -6.18
N PHE A 17 0.58 1.62 -6.81
CA PHE A 17 1.57 2.63 -6.46
C PHE A 17 1.04 4.04 -6.69
N LEU A 18 0.54 4.34 -7.90
CA LEU A 18 -0.01 5.66 -8.22
C LEU A 18 -1.24 5.97 -7.36
N PHE A 19 -2.10 4.99 -7.12
CA PHE A 19 -3.26 5.14 -6.24
C PHE A 19 -2.85 5.54 -4.83
N GLY A 20 -1.94 4.78 -4.22
CA GLY A 20 -1.43 5.06 -2.87
C GLY A 20 -0.68 6.39 -2.79
N MET A 21 0.11 6.73 -3.82
CA MET A 21 0.83 8.00 -3.88
C MET A 21 -0.11 9.20 -4.04
N ILE A 22 -1.04 9.17 -4.99
CA ILE A 22 -1.94 10.29 -5.25
C ILE A 22 -2.81 10.55 -4.02
N LEU A 23 -3.51 9.52 -3.53
CA LEU A 23 -4.40 9.69 -2.38
C LEU A 23 -3.64 9.95 -1.09
N GLY A 24 -2.52 9.26 -0.90
CA GLY A 24 -1.71 9.39 0.31
C GLY A 24 -1.03 10.74 0.42
N VAL A 25 -0.46 11.26 -0.67
CA VAL A 25 0.13 12.60 -0.71
C VAL A 25 -0.94 13.67 -0.56
N SER A 26 -2.09 13.56 -1.23
CA SER A 26 -3.19 14.51 -1.05
C SER A 26 -3.70 14.53 0.39
N GLY A 27 -3.92 13.36 0.99
CA GLY A 27 -4.36 13.23 2.39
C GLY A 27 -3.32 13.77 3.38
N LEU A 28 -2.04 13.47 3.15
CA LEU A 28 -0.94 13.96 3.99
C LEU A 28 -0.82 15.48 3.90
N PHE A 29 -0.85 16.03 2.68
CA PHE A 29 -0.77 17.47 2.44
C PHE A 29 -1.94 18.23 3.06
N LEU A 30 -3.17 17.76 2.83
CA LEU A 30 -4.37 18.37 3.40
C LEU A 30 -4.39 18.27 4.93
N GLY A 31 -4.02 17.12 5.48
CA GLY A 31 -3.91 16.92 6.93
C GLY A 31 -2.89 17.87 7.56
N LEU A 32 -1.70 18.01 6.94
CA LEU A 32 -0.66 18.91 7.43
C LEU A 32 -1.08 20.39 7.33
N GLN A 33 -1.70 20.80 6.22
CA GLN A 33 -2.18 22.18 6.05
C GLN A 33 -3.28 22.55 7.06
N ARG A 34 -4.13 21.59 7.45
CA ARG A 34 -5.27 21.81 8.35
C ARG A 34 -4.96 21.46 9.81
N GLY A 35 -3.76 20.97 10.11
CA GLY A 35 -3.39 20.47 11.43
C GLY A 35 -4.16 19.22 11.88
N LEU A 36 -4.73 18.46 10.93
CA LEU A 36 -5.54 17.26 11.19
C LEU A 36 -4.63 16.03 11.22
N VAL A 37 -4.26 15.60 12.42
CA VAL A 37 -3.29 14.54 12.64
C VAL A 37 -3.81 13.20 12.12
N GLY A 38 -5.11 12.93 12.30
CA GLY A 38 -5.74 11.72 11.76
C GLY A 38 -5.70 11.65 10.24
N GLU A 39 -5.92 12.77 9.54
CA GLU A 39 -5.89 12.82 8.08
C GLU A 39 -4.48 12.66 7.52
N SER A 40 -3.47 13.22 8.20
CA SER A 40 -2.06 13.01 7.88
C SER A 40 -1.64 11.55 8.05
N LEU A 41 -2.05 10.90 9.14
CA LEU A 41 -1.74 9.49 9.40
C LEU A 41 -2.41 8.54 8.41
N VAL A 42 -3.67 8.80 8.04
CA VAL A 42 -4.34 8.04 6.95
C VAL A 42 -3.60 8.24 5.64
N GLY A 43 -3.23 9.48 5.30
CA GLY A 43 -2.45 9.78 4.10
C GLY A 43 -1.12 9.01 4.07
N PHE A 44 -0.39 9.00 5.17
CA PHE A 44 0.84 8.23 5.31
C PHE A 44 0.60 6.72 5.13
N GLY A 45 -0.43 6.16 5.74
CA GLY A 45 -0.81 4.76 5.56
C GLY A 45 -1.12 4.39 4.10
N LEU A 46 -1.75 5.30 3.35
CA LEU A 46 -2.02 5.11 1.91
C LEU A 46 -0.75 5.16 1.04
N ILE A 47 0.24 5.98 1.39
CA ILE A 47 1.55 5.97 0.73
C ILE A 47 2.21 4.61 0.91
N VAL A 48 2.22 4.09 2.15
CA VAL A 48 2.79 2.80 2.50
C VAL A 48 2.08 1.66 1.75
N LEU A 49 0.75 1.74 1.63
CA LEU A 49 -0.04 0.84 0.80
C LEU A 49 0.40 0.86 -0.66
N GLY A 50 0.62 2.05 -1.24
CA GLY A 50 1.10 2.19 -2.61
C GLY A 50 2.47 1.55 -2.83
N ILE A 51 3.41 1.78 -1.90
CA ILE A 51 4.72 1.13 -1.90
C ILE A 51 4.56 -0.39 -1.80
N GLN A 52 3.66 -0.87 -0.94
CA GLN A 52 3.41 -2.30 -0.80
C GLN A 52 2.79 -2.91 -2.05
N GLY A 53 1.87 -2.21 -2.72
CA GLY A 53 1.27 -2.66 -3.98
C GLY A 53 2.25 -2.68 -5.15
N LEU A 54 3.27 -1.83 -5.13
CA LEU A 54 4.41 -1.90 -6.06
C LEU A 54 5.22 -3.18 -5.84
N LEU A 55 5.52 -3.48 -4.57
CA LEU A 55 6.37 -4.61 -4.18
C LEU A 55 5.65 -5.96 -4.29
N ARG A 56 4.38 -6.01 -3.91
CA ARG A 56 3.51 -7.18 -3.92
C ARG A 56 2.19 -6.82 -4.63
N PRO A 57 2.12 -6.95 -5.97
CA PRO A 57 0.93 -6.58 -6.71
C PRO A 57 -0.27 -7.38 -6.22
N VAL A 58 -1.35 -6.69 -5.89
CA VAL A 58 -2.64 -7.33 -5.64
C VAL A 58 -3.23 -7.67 -7.00
N VAL A 59 -2.84 -8.85 -7.48
CA VAL A 59 -3.44 -9.45 -8.66
C VAL A 59 -4.82 -9.96 -8.29
N LEU A 60 -5.84 -9.25 -8.76
CA LEU A 60 -7.21 -9.76 -8.92
C LEU A 60 -7.23 -10.80 -10.05
N SER A 61 -6.39 -11.83 -9.95
CA SER A 61 -6.54 -13.01 -10.79
C SER A 61 -7.85 -13.66 -10.40
N ARG A 62 -8.75 -13.87 -11.37
CA ARG A 62 -10.02 -14.59 -11.19
C ARG A 62 -9.78 -15.75 -10.22
N ALA A 63 -10.56 -15.75 -9.14
CA ALA A 63 -10.55 -16.81 -8.15
C ALA A 63 -10.50 -18.18 -8.86
N GLY A 64 -9.44 -18.97 -8.61
CA GLY A 64 -9.58 -20.42 -8.68
C GLY A 64 -8.54 -21.29 -9.39
N LYS A 65 -7.43 -20.82 -9.98
CA LYS A 65 -6.55 -21.78 -10.71
C LYS A 65 -5.04 -21.73 -10.51
N ILE A 66 -4.47 -20.82 -9.72
CA ILE A 66 -3.03 -20.85 -9.41
C ILE A 66 -2.86 -20.57 -7.92
N SER A 67 -2.11 -21.42 -7.23
CA SER A 67 -1.75 -21.26 -5.83
C SER A 67 -1.25 -19.83 -5.58
N LYS A 68 -2.00 -19.07 -4.76
CA LYS A 68 -1.64 -17.71 -4.34
C LYS A 68 -0.23 -17.64 -3.72
N GLU A 69 0.25 -18.76 -3.19
CA GLU A 69 1.52 -18.88 -2.47
C GLU A 69 2.71 -19.04 -3.42
N GLU A 70 2.58 -19.82 -4.51
CA GLU A 70 3.65 -19.97 -5.51
C GLU A 70 3.83 -18.68 -6.33
N MET A 71 2.73 -18.05 -6.77
CA MET A 71 2.80 -16.81 -7.55
C MET A 71 3.28 -15.61 -6.74
N SER A 72 3.02 -15.59 -5.42
CA SER A 72 3.47 -14.50 -4.56
C SER A 72 4.97 -14.58 -4.24
N ARG A 73 5.57 -15.78 -4.19
CA ARG A 73 7.01 -15.94 -3.96
C ARG A 73 7.85 -15.57 -5.17
N ASP A 74 7.34 -15.80 -6.39
CA ASP A 74 8.08 -15.55 -7.63
C ASP A 74 8.09 -14.07 -8.08
N VAL A 75 7.24 -13.25 -7.45
CA VAL A 75 6.93 -11.88 -7.85
C VAL A 75 7.21 -10.87 -6.71
N SER A 76 7.30 -11.30 -5.45
CA SER A 76 7.65 -10.40 -4.34
C SER A 76 9.09 -9.92 -4.48
N ILE A 77 9.30 -8.61 -4.41
CA ILE A 77 10.62 -8.00 -4.34
C ILE A 77 10.86 -7.59 -2.89
N GLY A 78 11.75 -8.30 -2.19
CA GLY A 78 12.10 -8.01 -0.79
C GLY A 78 12.00 -9.23 0.13
N SER A 79 12.45 -9.05 1.38
CA SER A 79 12.34 -10.08 2.43
C SER A 79 10.90 -10.15 2.97
N ASP A 80 10.46 -11.33 3.39
CA ASP A 80 9.17 -11.52 4.07
C ASP A 80 9.03 -10.61 5.30
N ALA A 81 10.14 -10.34 6.01
CA ALA A 81 10.17 -9.41 7.13
C ALA A 81 9.88 -7.95 6.72
N LEU A 82 10.35 -7.52 5.54
CA LEU A 82 10.08 -6.18 5.01
C LEU A 82 8.59 -6.02 4.69
N HIS A 83 7.99 -7.01 4.05
CA HIS A 83 6.56 -7.00 3.76
C HIS A 83 5.72 -7.06 5.04
N GLY A 84 6.12 -7.86 6.03
CA GLY A 84 5.48 -7.90 7.34
C GLY A 84 5.54 -6.55 8.05
N GLY A 85 6.72 -5.92 8.08
CA GLY A 85 6.91 -4.58 8.66
C GLY A 85 6.09 -3.49 7.96
N LEU A 86 6.11 -3.44 6.63
CA LEU A 86 5.28 -2.52 5.83
C LEU A 86 3.79 -2.75 6.08
N SER A 87 3.34 -4.00 6.20
CA SER A 87 1.94 -4.34 6.48
C SER A 87 1.53 -3.83 7.86
N LEU A 88 2.36 -4.05 8.87
CA LEU A 88 2.08 -3.63 10.24
C LEU A 88 2.05 -2.10 10.34
N LEU A 89 2.99 -1.43 9.69
CA LEU A 89 3.10 0.03 9.66
C LEU A 89 1.92 0.66 8.91
N MET A 90 1.52 0.09 7.76
CA MET A 90 0.32 0.48 7.03
C MET A 90 -0.94 0.33 7.89
N ALA A 91 -1.14 -0.86 8.47
CA ALA A 91 -2.31 -1.16 9.29
C ALA A 91 -2.37 -0.24 10.52
N GLY A 92 -1.25 -0.06 11.22
CA GLY A 92 -1.15 0.85 12.36
C GLY A 92 -1.47 2.29 11.98
N ALA A 93 -0.86 2.81 10.91
CA ALA A 93 -1.09 4.18 10.46
C ALA A 93 -2.55 4.43 10.04
N LEU A 94 -3.16 3.48 9.31
CA LEU A 94 -4.55 3.59 8.89
C LEU A 94 -5.50 3.49 10.08
N VAL A 95 -5.36 2.47 10.95
CA VAL A 95 -6.24 2.29 12.11
C VAL A 95 -6.14 3.49 13.05
N VAL A 96 -4.93 3.88 13.44
CA VAL A 96 -4.72 5.03 14.33
C VAL A 96 -5.21 6.32 13.66
N GLY A 97 -4.90 6.51 12.37
CA GLY A 97 -5.37 7.66 11.61
C GLY A 97 -6.90 7.74 11.54
N PHE A 98 -7.60 6.64 11.29
CA PHE A 98 -9.07 6.59 11.29
C PHE A 98 -9.66 6.86 12.67
N VAL A 99 -9.06 6.31 13.73
CA VAL A 99 -9.47 6.58 15.11
C VAL A 99 -9.34 8.06 15.43
N LEU A 100 -8.17 8.65 15.15
CA LEU A 100 -7.95 10.08 15.39
C LEU A 100 -8.90 10.95 14.56
N LYS A 101 -9.08 10.64 13.27
CA LYS A 101 -9.92 11.41 12.36
C LYS A 101 -11.40 11.38 12.73
N TYR A 102 -11.94 10.22 13.09
CA TYR A 102 -13.40 10.05 13.22
C TYR A 102 -13.89 9.87 14.66
N LEU A 103 -13.11 9.23 15.54
CA LEU A 103 -13.50 9.02 16.94
C LEU A 103 -13.03 10.16 17.83
N VAL A 104 -11.77 10.57 17.69
CA VAL A 104 -11.17 11.62 18.54
C VAL A 104 -11.36 13.02 17.94
N LYS A 105 -11.55 13.12 16.61
CA LYS A 105 -11.65 14.37 15.84
C LYS A 105 -10.39 15.25 15.98
N MET A 106 -9.22 14.62 15.91
CA MET A 106 -7.88 15.23 15.93
C MET A 106 -7.17 15.11 14.59
#